data_AF-F5XE02-F1
#
_entry.id   AF-F5XE02-F1
#
_cell.length_a   1.000
_cell.length_b   1.000
_cell.length_c   1.000
_cell.angle_alpha   90.00
_cell.angle_beta   90.00
_cell.angle_gamma   90.00
#
_symmetry.space_group_name_H-M   'P 1'
#
loop_
_entity.id
_entity.type
_entity.pdbx_description
1 polymer ?
#
loop_
_entity_poly.entity_id
_entity_poly.type
_entity_poly.pdbx_seq_one_letter_code
_entity_poly.pdbx_strand_id
1 'polypeptide(L)'
;MAEQRRLTGYRRENGTVGVRNHVVVLPVDDLSNAAAESVANQVKGVLALPHAFGRLQFGADLDLTFRTLIGIGSNPNVASVIVIGIEPNWANRVASGIAETGKPVSSFSIEGNGDLRIVEQASRVAADYLQQASELQRDEVSIAEVFVCTKDGESDTTTGLGSCRTTAYVSDHWVANAGTFMFGETSELTGGEHLIADRCADETVRKTFMGYYDDYIQMIEDTGANLLGSQPTQGNIAGGLSTIEEKALGNIVKTGTAPIVGACGPAEAPMNGPGLYFMDTSSAAAECVTLMAAGGAVVNIFPTGQGNVIGNPSSR
;
A
#
# COMPACT_ATOMS: atom_id res chain seq x y z
N MET A 1 20.63 -1.91 -31.15
CA MET A 1 19.56 -1.25 -30.37
C MET A 1 18.85 -2.35 -29.61
N ALA A 2 18.80 -2.29 -28.28
CA ALA A 2 18.07 -3.30 -27.52
C ALA A 2 16.59 -3.21 -27.90
N GLU A 3 16.00 -4.34 -28.28
CA GLU A 3 14.57 -4.45 -28.57
C GLU A 3 13.80 -3.94 -27.34
N GLN A 4 12.96 -2.92 -27.53
CA GLN A 4 12.24 -2.28 -26.43
C GLN A 4 11.25 -3.30 -25.88
N ARG A 5 11.61 -3.94 -24.75
CA ARG A 5 10.74 -4.91 -24.08
C ARG A 5 9.43 -4.22 -23.70
N ARG A 6 8.32 -4.72 -24.23
CA ARG A 6 6.97 -4.24 -23.92
C ARG A 6 6.63 -4.58 -22.47
N LEU A 7 5.93 -3.69 -21.78
CA LEU A 7 5.39 -3.97 -20.44
C LEU A 7 4.23 -4.95 -20.58
N THR A 8 4.14 -5.91 -19.65
CA THR A 8 3.04 -6.88 -19.61
C THR A 8 2.46 -7.00 -18.20
N GLY A 9 1.17 -7.31 -18.09
CA GLY A 9 0.45 -7.39 -16.82
C GLY A 9 -0.84 -8.21 -16.91
N TYR A 10 -1.51 -8.37 -15.77
CA TYR A 10 -2.81 -9.06 -15.68
C TYR A 10 -3.92 -8.02 -15.65
N ARG A 11 -4.70 -7.93 -16.73
CA ARG A 11 -5.86 -7.05 -16.79
C ARG A 11 -7.02 -7.67 -15.99
N ARG A 12 -7.64 -6.87 -15.13
CA ARG A 12 -8.80 -7.26 -14.33
C ARG A 12 -10.09 -6.80 -15.02
N GLU A 13 -11.21 -7.39 -14.62
CA GLU A 13 -12.53 -7.08 -15.22
C GLU A 13 -12.93 -5.62 -15.06
N ASN A 14 -12.54 -4.98 -13.94
CA ASN A 14 -12.74 -3.55 -13.70
C ASN A 14 -11.75 -2.63 -14.45
N GLY A 15 -10.93 -3.19 -15.36
CA GLY A 15 -9.97 -2.45 -16.19
C GLY A 15 -8.62 -2.16 -15.55
N THR A 16 -8.45 -2.39 -14.24
CA THR A 16 -7.17 -2.21 -13.55
C THR A 16 -6.14 -3.27 -13.95
N VAL A 17 -4.84 -2.98 -13.76
CA VAL A 17 -3.75 -3.87 -14.18
C VAL A 17 -2.85 -4.23 -13.00
N GLY A 18 -2.69 -5.54 -12.77
CA GLY A 18 -1.72 -6.10 -11.82
C GLY A 18 -0.42 -6.53 -12.50
N VAL A 19 0.69 -6.50 -11.75
CA VAL A 19 1.98 -7.10 -12.15
C VAL A 19 2.21 -8.47 -11.51
N ARG A 20 1.28 -8.91 -10.67
CA ARG A 20 1.19 -10.23 -10.03
C ARG A 20 -0.23 -10.80 -10.18
N ASN A 21 -0.38 -12.07 -9.83
CA ASN A 21 -1.63 -12.82 -9.97
C ASN A 21 -1.87 -13.74 -8.78
N HIS A 22 -1.92 -13.13 -7.59
CA HIS A 22 -1.99 -13.86 -6.33
C HIS A 22 -3.41 -14.32 -6.02
N VAL A 23 -3.55 -15.54 -5.49
CA VAL A 23 -4.76 -15.97 -4.76
C VAL A 23 -4.48 -15.74 -3.29
N VAL A 24 -5.32 -14.93 -2.64
CA VAL A 24 -5.06 -14.46 -1.27
C VAL A 24 -6.05 -15.09 -0.29
N VAL A 25 -5.54 -15.51 0.87
CA VAL A 25 -6.37 -15.77 2.05
C VAL A 25 -6.19 -14.60 3.01
N LEU A 26 -7.25 -13.82 3.17
CA LEU A 26 -7.28 -12.58 3.93
C LEU A 26 -8.00 -12.82 5.26
N PRO A 27 -7.27 -13.00 6.38
CA PRO A 27 -7.90 -12.96 7.69
C PRO A 27 -8.43 -11.54 7.95
N VAL A 28 -9.58 -11.44 8.61
CA VAL A 28 -10.21 -10.16 8.99
C VAL A 28 -9.69 -9.67 10.34
N ASP A 29 -9.22 -10.61 11.15
CA ASP A 29 -8.82 -10.43 12.54
C ASP A 29 -7.67 -11.37 12.89
N ASP A 30 -6.97 -11.04 13.97
CA ASP A 30 -5.80 -11.78 14.42
C ASP A 30 -6.13 -13.23 14.87
N LEU A 31 -7.37 -13.50 15.29
CA LEU A 31 -7.85 -14.84 15.65
C LEU A 31 -7.96 -15.75 14.42
N SER A 32 -8.25 -15.16 13.26
CA SER A 32 -8.44 -15.87 11.99
C SER A 32 -7.12 -16.17 11.27
N ASN A 33 -6.00 -15.60 11.73
CA ASN A 33 -4.67 -15.80 11.13
C ASN A 33 -4.29 -17.28 11.03
N ALA A 34 -4.48 -18.05 12.12
CA ALA A 34 -4.09 -19.46 12.14
C ALA A 34 -4.87 -20.29 11.11
N ALA A 35 -6.15 -19.97 10.88
CA ALA A 35 -6.95 -20.62 9.84
C ALA A 35 -6.46 -20.22 8.45
N ALA A 36 -6.17 -18.93 8.22
CA ALA A 36 -5.65 -18.43 6.95
C ALA A 36 -4.30 -19.08 6.57
N GLU A 37 -3.36 -19.13 7.51
CA GLU A 37 -2.07 -19.79 7.33
C GLU A 37 -2.23 -21.31 7.12
N SER A 38 -3.19 -21.94 7.80
CA SER A 38 -3.47 -23.37 7.61
C SER A 38 -3.95 -23.68 6.19
N VAL A 39 -4.80 -22.83 5.61
CA VAL A 39 -5.25 -22.95 4.22
C VAL A 39 -4.07 -22.81 3.25
N ALA A 40 -3.26 -21.76 3.39
CA ALA A 40 -2.08 -21.54 2.54
C ALA A 40 -1.04 -22.67 2.66
N ASN A 41 -0.95 -23.31 3.84
CA ASN A 41 -0.08 -24.46 4.05
C ASN A 41 -0.56 -25.72 3.30
N GLN A 42 -1.87 -25.92 3.19
CA GLN A 42 -2.50 -27.04 2.49
C GLN A 42 -2.51 -26.83 0.97
N VAL A 43 -2.76 -25.60 0.51
CA VAL A 43 -2.85 -25.25 -0.91
C VAL A 43 -1.65 -24.40 -1.31
N LYS A 44 -0.58 -25.06 -1.78
CA LYS A 44 0.65 -24.38 -2.20
C LYS A 44 0.38 -23.46 -3.41
N GLY A 45 0.85 -22.22 -3.32
CA GLY A 45 0.62 -21.18 -4.32
C GLY A 45 -0.39 -20.11 -3.88
N VAL A 46 -1.13 -20.38 -2.80
CA VAL A 46 -2.01 -19.40 -2.15
C VAL A 46 -1.23 -18.62 -1.09
N LEU A 47 -1.52 -17.33 -0.97
CA LEU A 47 -0.83 -16.38 -0.09
C LEU A 47 -1.73 -15.99 1.09
N ALA A 48 -1.39 -16.42 2.30
CA ALA A 48 -2.02 -15.90 3.52
C ALA A 48 -1.42 -14.54 3.90
N LEU A 49 -2.27 -13.60 4.33
CA LEU A 49 -1.87 -12.24 4.73
C LEU A 49 -2.22 -11.96 6.21
N PRO A 50 -1.52 -12.58 7.18
CA PRO A 50 -1.83 -12.39 8.59
C PRO A 50 -1.49 -10.98 9.08
N HIS A 51 -2.25 -10.49 10.06
CA HIS A 51 -2.02 -9.21 10.72
C HIS A 51 -2.42 -9.23 12.20
N ALA A 52 -1.92 -8.27 12.97
CA ALA A 52 -2.18 -8.20 14.42
C ALA A 52 -3.50 -7.48 14.80
N PHE A 53 -4.18 -6.88 13.83
CA PHE A 53 -5.37 -6.05 14.02
C PHE A 53 -6.68 -6.83 13.85
N GLY A 54 -7.83 -6.15 13.99
CA GLY A 54 -9.17 -6.68 13.73
C GLY A 54 -9.95 -7.08 14.98
N ARG A 55 -9.61 -6.49 16.13
CA ARG A 55 -10.38 -6.58 17.36
C ARG A 55 -10.47 -5.24 18.06
N LEU A 56 -11.66 -4.93 18.59
CA LEU A 56 -11.92 -3.78 19.44
C LEU A 56 -11.62 -2.41 18.81
N GLN A 57 -11.41 -2.32 17.49
CA GLN A 57 -11.38 -1.02 16.82
C GLN A 57 -12.79 -0.41 16.76
N PHE A 58 -12.85 0.93 16.82
CA PHE A 58 -14.09 1.70 16.76
C PHE A 58 -13.85 3.04 16.04
N GLY A 59 -14.91 3.65 15.53
CA GLY A 59 -14.83 4.94 14.83
C GLY A 59 -13.88 4.90 13.62
N ALA A 60 -13.07 5.94 13.47
CA ALA A 60 -12.17 6.11 12.33
C ALA A 60 -11.16 4.95 12.16
N ASP A 61 -10.69 4.36 13.25
CA ASP A 61 -9.75 3.23 13.23
C ASP A 61 -10.40 1.96 12.66
N LEU A 62 -11.67 1.72 13.01
CA LEU A 62 -12.44 0.60 12.44
C LEU A 62 -12.71 0.81 10.94
N ASP A 63 -13.06 2.03 10.55
CA ASP A 63 -13.30 2.36 9.13
C ASP A 63 -12.02 2.24 8.30
N LEU A 64 -10.87 2.68 8.83
CA LEU A 64 -9.57 2.49 8.20
C LEU A 64 -9.20 1.00 8.11
N THR A 65 -9.47 0.21 9.15
CA THR A 65 -9.26 -1.25 9.13
C THR A 65 -10.03 -1.88 7.97
N PHE A 66 -11.33 -1.60 7.85
CA PHE A 66 -12.13 -2.14 6.74
C PHE A 66 -11.66 -1.65 5.38
N ARG A 67 -11.36 -0.35 5.24
CA ARG A 67 -10.85 0.22 3.99
C ARG A 67 -9.54 -0.46 3.57
N THR A 68 -8.63 -0.68 4.51
CA THR A 68 -7.35 -1.32 4.26
C THR A 68 -7.53 -2.78 3.82
N LEU A 69 -8.36 -3.56 4.53
CA LEU A 69 -8.62 -4.96 4.16
C LEU A 69 -9.30 -5.08 2.80
N ILE A 70 -10.33 -4.27 2.56
CA ILE A 70 -11.03 -4.21 1.27
C ILE A 70 -10.06 -3.78 0.18
N GLY A 71 -9.24 -2.77 0.40
CA GLY A 71 -8.25 -2.27 -0.55
C GLY A 71 -7.20 -3.32 -0.91
N ILE A 72 -6.65 -4.03 0.09
CA ILE A 72 -5.69 -5.12 -0.14
C ILE A 72 -6.31 -6.24 -0.98
N GLY A 73 -7.53 -6.67 -0.65
CA GLY A 73 -8.24 -7.67 -1.46
C GLY A 73 -8.59 -7.15 -2.86
N SER A 74 -8.85 -5.85 -2.99
CA SER A 74 -9.20 -5.18 -4.24
C SER A 74 -7.98 -4.90 -5.14
N ASN A 75 -6.77 -4.91 -4.59
CA ASN A 75 -5.54 -4.60 -5.32
C ASN A 75 -5.41 -5.44 -6.62
N PRO A 76 -4.99 -4.85 -7.76
CA PRO A 76 -4.94 -5.56 -9.03
C PRO A 76 -3.93 -6.72 -9.07
N ASN A 77 -2.95 -6.77 -8.17
CA ASN A 77 -2.06 -7.94 -8.01
C ASN A 77 -2.78 -9.17 -7.45
N VAL A 78 -3.99 -9.01 -6.93
CA VAL A 78 -4.82 -10.09 -6.35
C VAL A 78 -5.88 -10.52 -7.35
N ALA A 79 -5.82 -11.78 -7.76
CA ALA A 79 -6.73 -12.40 -8.72
C ALA A 79 -8.06 -12.81 -8.08
N SER A 80 -8.00 -13.35 -6.86
CA SER A 80 -9.16 -13.80 -6.09
C SER A 80 -8.84 -13.84 -4.60
N VAL A 81 -9.89 -13.84 -3.77
CA VAL A 81 -9.74 -13.70 -2.32
C VAL A 81 -10.61 -14.70 -1.55
N ILE A 82 -10.02 -15.33 -0.54
CA ILE A 82 -10.73 -16.07 0.50
C ILE A 82 -10.66 -15.25 1.80
N VAL A 83 -11.78 -14.69 2.22
CA VAL A 83 -11.90 -13.92 3.47
C VAL A 83 -12.27 -14.86 4.60
N ILE A 84 -11.51 -14.83 5.70
CA ILE A 84 -11.79 -15.62 6.91
C ILE A 84 -11.87 -14.67 8.10
N GLY A 85 -13.00 -14.65 8.79
CA GLY A 85 -13.17 -13.89 10.03
C GLY A 85 -13.66 -14.75 11.18
N ILE A 86 -13.58 -14.23 12.39
CA ILE A 86 -14.19 -14.87 13.55
C ILE A 86 -15.73 -14.84 13.42
N GLU A 87 -16.29 -13.67 13.15
CA GLU A 87 -17.73 -13.40 13.02
C GLU A 87 -18.14 -13.17 11.54
N PRO A 88 -19.36 -13.55 11.15
CA PRO A 88 -19.79 -13.44 9.76
C PRO A 88 -19.99 -12.00 9.29
N ASN A 89 -20.33 -11.07 10.19
CA ASN A 89 -20.65 -9.70 9.81
C ASN A 89 -19.43 -8.98 9.18
N TRP A 90 -18.28 -9.03 9.86
CA TRP A 90 -17.06 -8.37 9.38
C TRP A 90 -16.48 -9.07 8.16
N ALA A 91 -16.48 -10.41 8.15
CA ALA A 91 -16.05 -11.19 6.98
C ALA A 91 -16.88 -10.87 5.73
N ASN A 92 -18.21 -10.79 5.87
CA ASN A 92 -19.09 -10.46 4.76
C ASN A 92 -18.96 -8.99 4.32
N ARG A 93 -18.72 -8.05 5.25
CA ARG A 93 -18.44 -6.64 4.90
C ARG A 93 -17.19 -6.54 4.02
N VAL A 94 -16.10 -7.17 4.42
CA VAL A 94 -14.84 -7.18 3.65
C VAL A 94 -15.02 -7.87 2.30
N ALA A 95 -15.63 -9.06 2.28
CA ALA A 95 -15.87 -9.79 1.05
C ALA A 95 -16.77 -9.01 0.07
N SER A 96 -17.83 -8.35 0.56
CA SER A 96 -18.73 -7.57 -0.29
C SER A 96 -18.02 -6.36 -0.91
N GLY A 97 -17.19 -5.64 -0.13
CA GLY A 97 -16.40 -4.53 -0.66
C GLY A 97 -15.41 -4.97 -1.74
N ILE A 98 -14.76 -6.13 -1.58
CA ILE A 98 -13.86 -6.69 -2.59
C ILE A 98 -14.64 -7.11 -3.86
N ALA A 99 -15.84 -7.68 -3.68
CA ALA A 99 -16.68 -8.15 -4.79
C ALA A 99 -17.07 -7.03 -5.77
N GLU A 100 -17.08 -5.77 -5.34
CA GLU A 100 -17.34 -4.61 -6.21
C GLU A 100 -16.33 -4.48 -7.36
N THR A 101 -15.14 -5.07 -7.21
CA THR A 101 -14.13 -5.12 -8.28
C THR A 101 -14.42 -6.15 -9.38
N GLY A 102 -15.42 -7.02 -9.19
CA GLY A 102 -15.76 -8.13 -10.08
C GLY A 102 -14.94 -9.41 -9.85
N LYS A 103 -13.89 -9.37 -9.02
CA LYS A 103 -13.05 -10.55 -8.80
C LYS A 103 -13.73 -11.63 -7.93
N PRO A 104 -13.40 -12.92 -8.12
CA PRO A 104 -13.93 -13.98 -7.26
C PRO A 104 -13.54 -13.80 -5.80
N VAL A 105 -14.54 -13.82 -4.90
CA VAL A 105 -14.34 -13.73 -3.46
C VAL A 105 -15.27 -14.69 -2.71
N SER A 106 -14.76 -15.33 -1.66
CA SER A 106 -15.54 -16.17 -0.75
C SER A 106 -15.28 -15.79 0.70
N SER A 107 -16.31 -15.90 1.54
CA SER A 107 -16.27 -15.50 2.96
C SER A 107 -16.57 -16.69 3.86
N PHE A 108 -15.80 -16.83 4.93
CA PHE A 108 -15.96 -17.89 5.93
C PHE A 108 -15.88 -17.30 7.35
N SER A 109 -16.63 -17.91 8.28
CA SER A 109 -16.68 -17.50 9.69
C SER A 109 -16.37 -18.67 10.62
N ILE A 110 -15.41 -18.51 11.52
CA ILE A 110 -14.96 -19.56 12.45
C ILE A 110 -15.96 -19.80 13.57
N GLU A 111 -16.55 -18.74 14.14
CA GLU A 111 -17.50 -18.85 15.24
C GLU A 111 -18.72 -19.71 14.83
N GLY A 112 -19.11 -20.63 15.72
CA GLY A 112 -20.22 -21.56 15.47
C GLY A 112 -19.92 -22.71 14.49
N ASN A 113 -18.83 -22.65 13.73
CA ASN A 113 -18.44 -23.67 12.74
C ASN A 113 -17.21 -24.49 13.15
N GLY A 114 -16.29 -23.89 13.89
CA GLY A 114 -14.99 -24.46 14.25
C GLY A 114 -13.93 -24.29 13.15
N ASP A 115 -12.69 -24.09 13.56
CA ASP A 115 -11.55 -23.78 12.69
C ASP A 115 -11.26 -24.90 11.68
N LEU A 116 -11.22 -26.17 12.11
CA LEU A 116 -10.92 -27.31 11.23
C LEU A 116 -11.89 -27.43 10.05
N ARG A 117 -13.18 -27.16 10.28
CA ARG A 117 -14.20 -27.18 9.23
C ARG A 117 -14.02 -26.02 8.26
N ILE A 118 -13.76 -24.82 8.78
CA ILE A 118 -13.53 -23.64 7.94
C ILE A 118 -12.26 -23.81 7.09
N VAL A 119 -11.17 -24.33 7.67
CA VAL A 119 -9.95 -24.62 6.93
C VAL A 119 -10.22 -25.63 5.81
N GLU A 120 -10.98 -26.69 6.05
CA GLU A 120 -11.34 -27.67 5.02
C GLU A 120 -12.13 -27.04 3.86
N GLN A 121 -13.16 -26.26 4.16
CA GLN A 121 -14.00 -25.62 3.14
C GLN A 121 -13.24 -24.54 2.36
N ALA A 122 -12.50 -23.69 3.07
CA ALA A 122 -11.69 -22.64 2.48
C ALA A 122 -10.57 -23.21 1.60
N SER A 123 -9.93 -24.32 1.99
CA SER A 123 -8.93 -25.01 1.17
C SER A 123 -9.48 -25.51 -0.16
N ARG A 124 -10.73 -25.99 -0.21
CA ARG A 124 -11.35 -26.40 -1.49
C ARG A 124 -11.53 -25.22 -2.43
N VAL A 125 -12.11 -24.12 -1.92
CA VAL A 125 -12.29 -22.89 -2.71
C VAL A 125 -10.94 -22.31 -3.14
N ALA A 126 -9.93 -22.35 -2.28
CA ALA A 126 -8.60 -21.89 -2.59
C ALA A 126 -7.95 -22.69 -3.73
N ALA A 127 -8.16 -24.00 -3.77
CA ALA A 127 -7.69 -24.84 -4.88
C ALA A 127 -8.39 -24.49 -6.21
N ASP A 128 -9.71 -24.29 -6.19
CA ASP A 128 -10.48 -23.91 -7.38
C ASP A 128 -10.06 -22.52 -7.90
N TYR A 129 -9.87 -21.55 -7.01
CA TYR A 129 -9.38 -20.22 -7.35
C TYR A 129 -7.95 -20.24 -7.87
N LEU A 130 -7.07 -21.07 -7.31
CA LEU A 130 -5.71 -21.21 -7.82
C LEU A 130 -5.68 -21.79 -9.24
N GLN A 131 -6.53 -22.78 -9.52
CA GLN A 131 -6.70 -23.33 -10.86
C GLN A 131 -7.12 -22.23 -11.85
N GLN A 132 -8.18 -21.47 -11.53
CA GLN A 132 -8.67 -20.37 -12.38
C GLN A 132 -7.60 -19.29 -12.60
N ALA A 133 -6.92 -18.87 -11.53
CA ALA A 133 -5.87 -17.87 -11.62
C ALA A 133 -4.71 -18.34 -12.51
N SER A 134 -4.36 -19.63 -12.48
CA SER A 134 -3.27 -20.20 -13.27
C SER A 134 -3.52 -20.16 -14.79
N GLU A 135 -4.78 -20.04 -15.21
CA GLU A 135 -5.18 -19.98 -16.63
C GLU A 135 -5.02 -18.57 -17.21
N LEU A 136 -4.96 -17.53 -16.36
CA LEU A 136 -4.79 -16.15 -16.77
C LEU A 136 -3.40 -15.91 -17.36
N GLN A 137 -3.36 -15.28 -18.53
CA GLN A 137 -2.13 -14.88 -19.21
C GLN A 137 -1.85 -13.39 -19.02
N ARG A 138 -0.59 -12.98 -19.19
CA ARG A 138 -0.21 -11.57 -19.18
C ARG A 138 -0.46 -10.96 -20.55
N ASP A 139 -1.11 -9.79 -20.57
CA ASP A 139 -1.33 -8.97 -21.76
C ASP A 139 -0.32 -7.85 -21.85
N GLU A 140 -0.14 -7.28 -23.04
CA GLU A 140 0.60 -6.02 -23.21
C GLU A 140 -0.15 -4.88 -22.52
N VAL A 141 0.59 -4.05 -21.77
CA VAL A 141 0.05 -2.91 -21.02
C VAL A 141 0.94 -1.69 -21.21
N SER A 142 0.38 -0.51 -20.98
CA SER A 142 1.08 0.76 -21.04
C SER A 142 1.47 1.25 -19.63
N ILE A 143 2.38 2.24 -19.56
CA ILE A 143 2.75 2.92 -18.30
C ILE A 143 1.51 3.55 -17.63
N ALA A 144 0.57 4.05 -18.43
CA ALA A 144 -0.63 4.72 -17.95
C ALA A 144 -1.58 3.83 -17.14
N GLU A 145 -1.44 2.51 -17.28
CA GLU A 145 -2.31 1.53 -16.61
C GLU A 145 -1.70 0.97 -15.32
N VAL A 146 -0.43 1.29 -15.05
CA VAL A 146 0.32 0.73 -13.92
C VAL A 146 0.51 1.79 -12.85
N PHE A 147 -0.05 1.52 -11.68
CA PHE A 147 0.07 2.39 -10.52
C PHE A 147 1.31 2.01 -9.68
N VAL A 148 2.26 2.93 -9.57
CA VAL A 148 3.50 2.79 -8.80
C VAL A 148 3.44 3.66 -7.54
N CYS A 149 4.01 3.18 -6.44
CA CYS A 149 4.28 4.00 -5.26
C CYS A 149 5.74 3.96 -4.85
N THR A 150 6.13 4.85 -3.93
CA THR A 150 7.47 4.87 -3.33
C THR A 150 7.41 5.10 -1.83
N LYS A 151 8.37 4.51 -1.11
CA LYS A 151 8.59 4.70 0.32
C LYS A 151 10.07 4.57 0.66
N ASP A 152 10.65 5.47 1.47
CA ASP A 152 12.07 5.36 1.82
C ASP A 152 12.27 4.35 2.94
N GLY A 153 13.22 3.42 2.84
CA GLY A 153 13.52 2.47 3.90
C GLY A 153 14.22 3.11 5.10
N GLU A 154 15.50 2.80 5.26
CA GLU A 154 16.36 3.44 6.24
C GLU A 154 17.34 4.37 5.53
N SER A 155 16.99 5.65 5.51
CA SER A 155 17.80 6.69 4.87
C SER A 155 19.14 6.89 5.57
N ASP A 156 20.17 7.08 4.76
CA ASP A 156 21.52 7.51 5.14
C ASP A 156 21.90 8.81 4.40
N THR A 157 23.11 9.32 4.65
CA THR A 157 23.63 10.53 3.98
C THR A 157 23.68 10.45 2.45
N THR A 158 23.70 9.26 1.86
CA THR A 158 23.77 9.08 0.40
C THR A 158 22.39 8.95 -0.26
N THR A 159 21.36 8.67 0.54
CA THR A 159 20.01 8.35 0.07
C THR A 159 19.42 9.51 -0.76
N GLY A 160 19.47 10.75 -0.22
CA GLY A 160 19.02 11.96 -0.92
C GLY A 160 19.86 12.33 -2.16
N LEU A 161 21.11 11.85 -2.22
CA LEU A 161 22.05 12.15 -3.31
C LEU A 161 22.03 11.11 -4.44
N GLY A 162 21.63 9.88 -4.14
CA GLY A 162 21.70 8.74 -5.07
C GLY A 162 20.36 8.08 -5.33
N SER A 163 19.87 7.29 -4.38
CA SER A 163 18.68 6.45 -4.57
C SER A 163 17.41 7.29 -4.75
N CYS A 164 17.20 8.34 -3.95
CA CYS A 164 16.06 9.24 -4.11
C CYS A 164 16.13 10.02 -5.43
N ARG A 165 17.32 10.42 -5.90
CA ARG A 165 17.48 11.02 -7.25
C ARG A 165 17.08 10.09 -8.38
N THR A 166 17.36 8.79 -8.22
CA THR A 166 16.97 7.77 -9.20
C THR A 166 15.45 7.57 -9.18
N THR A 167 14.85 7.48 -7.99
CA THR A 167 13.39 7.44 -7.82
C THR A 167 12.72 8.67 -8.40
N ALA A 168 13.30 9.86 -8.22
CA ALA A 168 12.81 11.12 -8.78
C ALA A 168 12.70 11.06 -10.31
N TYR A 169 13.74 10.56 -10.97
CA TYR A 169 13.74 10.37 -12.43
C TYR A 169 12.64 9.40 -12.86
N VAL A 170 12.44 8.30 -12.12
CA VAL A 170 11.36 7.36 -12.40
C VAL A 170 10.00 8.02 -12.20
N SER A 171 9.78 8.75 -11.11
CA SER A 171 8.54 9.48 -10.82
C SER A 171 8.18 10.41 -11.97
N ASP A 172 9.09 11.32 -12.35
CA ASP A 172 8.84 12.29 -13.42
C ASP A 172 8.62 11.61 -14.78
N HIS A 173 9.40 10.56 -15.09
CA HIS A 173 9.21 9.79 -16.32
C HIS A 173 7.86 9.06 -16.34
N TRP A 174 7.43 8.49 -15.20
CA TRP A 174 6.16 7.77 -15.08
C TRP A 174 4.98 8.71 -15.30
N VAL A 175 5.00 9.85 -14.60
CA VAL A 175 3.96 10.88 -14.71
C VAL A 175 3.92 11.50 -16.11
N ALA A 176 5.08 11.77 -16.73
CA ALA A 176 5.15 12.30 -18.10
C ALA A 176 4.56 11.34 -19.15
N ASN A 177 4.50 10.03 -18.85
CA ASN A 177 3.87 9.02 -19.70
C ASN A 177 2.44 8.66 -19.22
N ALA A 178 1.76 9.62 -18.57
CA ALA A 178 0.39 9.49 -18.06
C ALA A 178 0.19 8.32 -17.09
N GLY A 179 1.24 7.93 -16.36
CA GLY A 179 1.17 6.96 -15.26
C GLY A 179 0.79 7.62 -13.94
N THR A 180 0.29 6.79 -13.01
CA THR A 180 0.01 7.21 -11.63
C THR A 180 1.20 6.85 -10.74
N PHE A 181 1.69 7.83 -9.99
CA PHE A 181 2.78 7.66 -9.04
C PHE A 181 2.38 8.23 -7.68
N MET A 182 2.67 7.53 -6.58
CA MET A 182 2.28 7.96 -5.24
C MET A 182 3.44 7.93 -4.24
N PHE A 183 3.48 8.92 -3.37
CA PHE A 183 4.37 8.97 -2.19
C PHE A 183 3.56 9.31 -0.94
N GLY A 184 4.18 9.20 0.24
CA GLY A 184 3.54 9.48 1.53
C GLY A 184 4.57 9.93 2.55
N GLU A 185 4.53 9.34 3.76
CA GLU A 185 5.44 9.61 4.88
C GLU A 185 5.27 11.03 5.45
N THR A 186 4.06 11.36 5.90
CA THR A 186 3.64 12.70 6.35
C THR A 186 4.63 13.33 7.32
N SER A 187 5.10 12.57 8.32
CA SER A 187 6.04 13.06 9.33
C SER A 187 7.48 13.24 8.83
N GLU A 188 7.85 12.61 7.72
CA GLU A 188 9.16 12.82 7.08
C GLU A 188 9.19 14.01 6.15
N LEU A 189 8.09 14.75 6.03
CA LEU A 189 8.03 16.02 5.32
C LEU A 189 8.29 17.21 6.26
N THR A 190 8.39 16.99 7.57
CA THR A 190 8.53 18.07 8.55
C THR A 190 9.77 18.93 8.31
N GLY A 191 9.52 20.24 8.18
CA GLY A 191 10.50 21.26 7.82
C GLY A 191 10.69 21.47 6.32
N GLY A 192 10.04 20.65 5.49
CA GLY A 192 10.03 20.75 4.03
C GLY A 192 8.63 20.68 3.42
N GLU A 193 7.56 20.63 4.23
CA GLU A 193 6.17 20.49 3.80
C GLU A 193 5.72 21.60 2.85
N HIS A 194 6.21 22.82 3.05
CA HIS A 194 5.95 23.95 2.16
C HIS A 194 6.46 23.70 0.72
N LEU A 195 7.54 22.94 0.53
CA LEU A 195 8.06 22.58 -0.80
C LEU A 195 7.12 21.63 -1.55
N ILE A 196 6.41 20.77 -0.81
CA ILE A 196 5.37 19.89 -1.35
C ILE A 196 4.11 20.70 -1.63
N ALA A 197 3.69 21.55 -0.70
CA ALA A 197 2.53 22.41 -0.84
C ALA A 197 2.64 23.35 -2.06
N ASP A 198 3.83 23.88 -2.33
CA ASP A 198 4.11 24.77 -3.48
C ASP A 198 4.07 24.04 -4.83
N ARG A 199 4.12 22.70 -4.82
CA ARG A 199 4.00 21.84 -6.00
C ARG A 199 2.59 21.29 -6.23
N CYS A 200 1.64 21.53 -5.32
CA CYS A 200 0.25 21.16 -5.52
C CYS A 200 -0.32 21.87 -6.76
N ALA A 201 -1.03 21.12 -7.60
CA ALA A 201 -1.55 21.60 -8.88
C ALA A 201 -2.59 22.72 -8.73
N ASP A 202 -3.32 22.72 -7.61
CA ASP A 202 -4.29 23.74 -7.25
C ASP A 202 -4.43 23.91 -5.73
N GLU A 203 -5.18 24.93 -5.33
CA GLU A 203 -5.42 25.28 -3.93
C GLU A 203 -6.25 24.22 -3.18
N THR A 204 -7.09 23.45 -3.88
CA THR A 204 -7.86 22.37 -3.26
C THR A 204 -6.93 21.24 -2.83
N VAL A 205 -6.03 20.79 -3.72
CA VAL A 205 -5.02 19.79 -3.40
C VAL A 205 -4.07 20.28 -2.31
N ARG A 206 -3.63 21.55 -2.40
CA ARG A 206 -2.77 22.17 -1.38
C ARG A 206 -3.44 22.16 0.00
N LYS A 207 -4.69 22.60 0.08
CA LYS A 207 -5.44 22.65 1.33
C LYS A 207 -5.67 21.27 1.93
N THR A 208 -5.98 20.26 1.10
CA THR A 208 -6.13 18.88 1.57
C THR A 208 -4.81 18.32 2.09
N PHE A 209 -3.70 18.50 1.37
CA PHE A 209 -2.37 18.11 1.83
C PHE A 209 -1.99 18.77 3.15
N MET A 210 -2.10 20.10 3.24
CA MET A 210 -1.79 20.83 4.47
C MET A 210 -2.70 20.43 5.62
N GLY A 211 -3.98 20.14 5.37
CA GLY A 211 -4.90 19.63 6.37
C GLY A 211 -4.42 18.31 6.99
N TYR A 212 -4.03 17.33 6.18
CA TYR A 212 -3.47 16.07 6.69
C TYR A 212 -2.18 16.29 7.49
N TYR A 213 -1.30 17.16 7.00
CA TYR A 213 -0.06 17.47 7.69
C TYR A 213 -0.31 18.15 9.05
N ASP A 214 -1.15 19.18 9.08
CA ASP A 214 -1.49 19.93 10.28
C ASP A 214 -2.19 19.04 11.32
N ASP A 215 -3.12 18.18 10.88
CA ASP A 215 -3.80 17.21 11.76
C ASP A 215 -2.80 16.23 12.40
N TYR A 216 -1.79 15.79 11.64
CA TYR A 216 -0.73 14.91 12.15
C TYR A 216 0.15 15.60 13.18
N ILE A 217 0.54 16.86 12.93
CA ILE A 217 1.32 17.66 13.90
C ILE A 217 0.50 17.93 15.17
N GLN A 218 -0.77 18.31 15.03
CA GLN A 218 -1.66 18.56 16.16
C GLN A 218 -1.82 17.31 17.03
N MET A 219 -1.97 16.12 16.42
CA MET A 219 -2.03 14.86 17.15
C MET A 219 -0.80 14.63 18.02
N ILE A 220 0.40 14.96 17.53
CA ILE A 220 1.64 14.83 18.30
C ILE A 220 1.66 15.84 19.44
N GLU A 221 1.35 17.11 19.17
CA GLU A 221 1.34 18.18 20.17
C GLU A 221 0.35 17.89 21.30
N ASP A 222 -0.85 17.38 20.98
CA ASP A 222 -1.89 17.04 21.94
C ASP A 222 -1.46 15.92 22.92
N THR A 223 -0.56 15.03 22.50
CA THR A 223 -0.01 13.98 23.38
C THR A 223 1.11 14.50 24.30
N GLY A 224 1.56 15.74 24.11
CA GLY A 224 2.74 16.30 24.78
C GLY A 224 4.06 15.62 24.34
N ALA A 225 4.02 14.81 23.29
CA ALA A 225 5.18 14.16 22.71
C ALA A 225 5.94 15.14 21.79
N ASN A 226 7.22 14.85 21.58
CA ASN A 226 8.03 15.54 20.58
C ASN A 226 8.47 14.51 19.53
N LEU A 227 8.52 14.90 18.24
CA LEU A 227 9.08 14.10 17.16
C LEU A 227 10.53 13.68 17.41
N LEU A 228 11.27 14.43 18.26
CA LEU A 228 12.63 14.10 18.69
C LEU A 228 12.70 12.70 19.30
N GLY A 229 13.35 11.77 18.58
CA GLY A 229 13.57 10.38 18.97
C GLY A 229 12.77 9.36 18.15
N SER A 230 11.66 9.77 17.52
CA SER A 230 10.97 8.98 16.49
C SER A 230 11.41 9.37 15.09
N GLN A 231 11.72 10.66 14.85
CA GLN A 231 12.30 11.18 13.62
C GLN A 231 13.34 12.28 13.87
N PRO A 232 14.53 12.24 13.23
CA PRO A 232 15.09 11.08 12.52
C PRO A 232 15.22 9.87 13.46
N THR A 233 14.97 8.66 12.95
CA THR A 233 15.13 7.42 13.74
C THR A 233 16.59 7.23 14.17
N GLN A 234 16.84 6.38 15.19
CA GLN A 234 18.22 6.02 15.59
C GLN A 234 19.04 5.44 14.42
N GLY A 235 18.41 4.68 13.52
CA GLY A 235 19.03 4.21 12.28
C GLY A 235 19.46 5.37 11.37
N ASN A 236 18.59 6.37 11.18
CA ASN A 236 18.92 7.55 10.38
C ASN A 236 20.10 8.36 10.95
N ILE A 237 20.13 8.55 12.28
CA ILE A 237 21.22 9.25 12.97
C ILE A 237 22.52 8.47 12.81
N ALA A 238 22.50 7.14 12.99
CA ALA A 238 23.65 6.29 12.73
C ALA A 238 24.11 6.32 11.26
N GLY A 239 23.17 6.51 10.33
CA GLY A 239 23.40 6.74 8.90
C GLY A 239 23.92 8.13 8.54
N GLY A 240 24.09 9.01 9.53
CA GLY A 240 24.73 10.32 9.42
C GLY A 240 23.79 11.51 9.22
N LEU A 241 22.46 11.35 9.36
CA LEU A 241 21.50 12.45 9.28
C LEU A 241 21.43 13.20 10.61
N SER A 242 21.54 14.53 10.56
CA SER A 242 21.69 15.38 11.75
C SER A 242 20.40 16.03 12.26
N THR A 243 19.44 16.30 11.37
CA THR A 243 18.17 16.98 11.67
C THR A 243 16.99 16.36 10.91
N ILE A 244 15.76 16.62 11.36
CA ILE A 244 14.56 16.15 10.65
C ILE A 244 14.39 16.89 9.32
N GLU A 245 14.80 18.15 9.27
CA GLU A 245 14.78 18.99 8.07
C GLU A 245 15.74 18.47 6.99
N GLU A 246 16.96 18.08 7.37
CA GLU A 246 17.93 17.46 6.44
C GLU A 246 17.37 16.17 5.84
N LYS A 247 16.72 15.35 6.68
CA LYS A 247 16.05 14.13 6.23
C LYS A 247 14.89 14.44 5.28
N ALA A 248 14.06 15.43 5.62
CA ALA A 248 12.92 15.83 4.81
C ALA A 248 13.35 16.32 3.42
N LEU A 249 14.43 17.10 3.33
CA LEU A 249 14.97 17.55 2.04
C LEU A 249 15.42 16.38 1.16
N GLY A 250 16.07 15.36 1.74
CA GLY A 250 16.45 14.14 1.02
C GLY A 250 15.26 13.30 0.58
N ASN A 251 14.26 13.16 1.47
CA ASN A 251 13.01 12.47 1.22
C ASN A 251 12.23 13.12 0.05
N ILE A 252 12.01 14.43 0.10
CA ILE A 252 11.27 15.20 -0.92
C ILE A 252 11.84 15.02 -2.31
N VAL A 253 13.16 14.88 -2.46
CA VAL A 253 13.81 14.67 -3.76
C VAL A 253 13.20 13.50 -4.53
N LYS A 254 12.81 12.40 -3.86
CA LYS A 254 12.29 11.19 -4.53
C LYS A 254 10.98 11.41 -5.27
N THR A 255 10.25 12.45 -4.88
CA THR A 255 8.93 12.77 -5.45
C THR A 255 9.06 13.42 -6.84
N GLY A 256 10.29 13.71 -7.31
CA GLY A 256 10.51 14.32 -8.61
C GLY A 256 10.20 15.81 -8.61
N THR A 257 9.80 16.31 -9.77
CA THR A 257 9.46 17.72 -10.02
C THR A 257 8.04 17.90 -10.56
N ALA A 258 7.36 16.82 -10.95
CA ALA A 258 5.97 16.85 -11.42
C ALA A 258 5.02 17.51 -10.39
N PRO A 259 3.96 18.21 -10.84
CA PRO A 259 2.96 18.77 -9.94
C PRO A 259 2.16 17.67 -9.26
N ILE A 260 1.76 17.90 -8.01
CA ILE A 260 0.95 16.97 -7.23
C ILE A 260 -0.52 17.24 -7.54
N VAL A 261 -1.19 16.27 -8.15
CA VAL A 261 -2.55 16.41 -8.69
C VAL A 261 -3.64 15.90 -7.73
N GLY A 262 -3.24 15.32 -6.59
CA GLY A 262 -4.18 14.88 -5.57
C GLY A 262 -3.50 14.52 -4.25
N ALA A 263 -4.27 14.61 -3.18
CA ALA A 263 -3.93 14.16 -1.84
C ALA A 263 -5.03 13.21 -1.36
N CYS A 264 -4.63 12.02 -0.91
CA CYS A 264 -5.50 10.93 -0.49
C CYS A 264 -5.38 10.68 1.01
N GLY A 265 -6.48 10.32 1.66
CA GLY A 265 -6.43 9.79 3.02
C GLY A 265 -5.83 8.38 3.05
N PRO A 266 -5.59 7.83 4.26
CA PRO A 266 -5.05 6.49 4.42
C PRO A 266 -5.90 5.43 3.69
N ALA A 267 -5.24 4.59 2.88
CA ALA A 267 -5.83 3.52 2.07
C ALA A 267 -6.89 3.97 1.03
N GLU A 268 -6.93 5.26 0.67
CA GLU A 268 -7.80 5.76 -0.40
C GLU A 268 -7.14 5.65 -1.77
N ALA A 269 -7.91 5.27 -2.79
CA ALA A 269 -7.44 5.21 -4.16
C ALA A 269 -7.41 6.62 -4.80
N PRO A 270 -6.47 6.90 -5.71
CA PRO A 270 -6.44 8.15 -6.46
C PRO A 270 -7.64 8.26 -7.42
N MET A 271 -8.36 9.39 -7.38
CA MET A 271 -9.61 9.59 -8.13
C MET A 271 -9.52 10.60 -9.29
N ASN A 272 -8.46 11.40 -9.38
CA ASN A 272 -8.35 12.51 -10.35
C ASN A 272 -7.60 12.14 -11.65
N GLY A 273 -7.57 10.86 -12.01
CA GLY A 273 -6.83 10.36 -13.16
C GLY A 273 -5.31 10.25 -12.92
N PRO A 274 -4.49 10.12 -13.97
CA PRO A 274 -3.06 9.92 -13.81
C PRO A 274 -2.31 11.15 -13.30
N GLY A 275 -1.19 10.92 -12.60
CA GLY A 275 -0.32 11.99 -12.09
C GLY A 275 0.41 11.60 -10.82
N LEU A 276 1.04 12.59 -10.17
CA LEU A 276 1.69 12.43 -8.88
C LEU A 276 0.71 12.69 -7.74
N TYR A 277 0.61 11.75 -6.80
CA TYR A 277 -0.29 11.82 -5.65
C TYR A 277 0.49 11.74 -4.34
N PHE A 278 -0.04 12.45 -3.34
CA PHE A 278 0.31 12.24 -1.94
C PHE A 278 -0.75 11.33 -1.27
N MET A 279 -0.34 10.40 -0.43
CA MET A 279 -1.22 9.72 0.52
C MET A 279 -0.76 10.04 1.93
N ASP A 280 -1.69 10.44 2.79
CA ASP A 280 -1.43 10.58 4.21
C ASP A 280 -1.13 9.21 4.82
N THR A 281 0.10 9.04 5.31
CA THR A 281 0.56 7.80 5.94
C THR A 281 1.52 8.11 7.08
N SER A 282 1.60 7.20 8.05
CA SER A 282 2.78 7.16 8.92
C SER A 282 4.05 6.90 8.09
N SER A 283 5.21 7.16 8.69
CA SER A 283 6.51 6.91 8.06
C SER A 283 7.05 5.51 8.34
N ALA A 284 6.28 4.69 9.09
CA ALA A 284 6.60 3.29 9.33
C ALA A 284 6.52 2.50 8.01
N ALA A 285 7.61 1.80 7.67
CA ALA A 285 7.76 1.20 6.35
C ALA A 285 6.64 0.24 5.98
N ALA A 286 6.30 -0.69 6.88
CA ALA A 286 5.29 -1.70 6.64
C ALA A 286 3.88 -1.11 6.52
N GLU A 287 3.57 -0.08 7.30
CA GLU A 287 2.26 0.57 7.29
C GLU A 287 2.05 1.37 6.00
N CYS A 288 3.00 2.25 5.66
CA CYS A 288 2.94 3.09 4.46
C CYS A 288 2.75 2.26 3.18
N VAL A 289 3.58 1.23 2.97
CA VAL A 289 3.45 0.37 1.77
C VAL A 289 2.17 -0.46 1.78
N THR A 290 1.58 -0.75 2.96
CA THR A 290 0.30 -1.46 3.07
C THR A 290 -0.86 -0.54 2.70
N LEU A 291 -0.85 0.71 3.17
CA LEU A 291 -1.87 1.70 2.81
C LEU A 291 -1.84 2.02 1.30
N MET A 292 -0.66 2.19 0.72
CA MET A 292 -0.53 2.45 -0.73
C MET A 292 -0.95 1.23 -1.57
N ALA A 293 -0.63 0.02 -1.13
CA ALA A 293 -1.13 -1.20 -1.76
C ALA A 293 -2.66 -1.29 -1.63
N ALA A 294 -3.23 -0.94 -0.48
CA ALA A 294 -4.68 -0.88 -0.31
C ALA A 294 -5.33 0.18 -1.21
N GLY A 295 -4.65 1.31 -1.45
CA GLY A 295 -5.04 2.33 -2.43
C GLY A 295 -4.90 1.89 -3.89
N GLY A 296 -4.31 0.71 -4.16
CA GLY A 296 -4.24 0.09 -5.48
C GLY A 296 -2.87 0.10 -6.14
N ALA A 297 -1.82 0.59 -5.49
CA ALA A 297 -0.47 0.54 -6.05
C ALA A 297 0.00 -0.92 -6.22
N VAL A 298 0.55 -1.25 -7.38
CA VAL A 298 0.96 -2.62 -7.74
C VAL A 298 2.46 -2.83 -7.75
N VAL A 299 3.23 -1.74 -7.78
CA VAL A 299 4.70 -1.72 -7.71
C VAL A 299 5.11 -0.72 -6.64
N ASN A 300 6.03 -1.13 -5.76
CA ASN A 300 6.61 -0.26 -4.75
C ASN A 300 8.11 -0.08 -5.02
N ILE A 301 8.57 1.17 -5.14
CA ILE A 301 9.98 1.53 -5.20
C ILE A 301 10.44 1.86 -3.79
N PHE A 302 11.45 1.14 -3.31
CA PHE A 302 11.88 1.22 -1.91
C PHE A 302 13.38 1.53 -1.82
N PRO A 303 13.80 2.81 -1.99
CA PRO A 303 15.18 3.19 -1.78
C PRO A 303 15.57 3.01 -0.31
N THR A 304 16.74 2.44 -0.04
CA THR A 304 17.23 2.21 1.33
C THR A 304 18.75 2.33 1.37
N GLY A 305 19.30 3.00 2.38
CA GLY A 305 20.73 3.15 2.58
C GLY A 305 21.36 2.05 3.43
N GLN A 306 20.57 1.47 4.35
CA GLN A 306 21.08 0.56 5.39
C GLN A 306 20.56 -0.88 5.28
N GLY A 307 19.92 -1.23 4.16
CA GLY A 307 19.50 -2.61 3.90
C GLY A 307 18.22 -3.04 4.61
N ASN A 308 17.31 -2.09 4.90
CA ASN A 308 15.97 -2.40 5.38
C ASN A 308 15.27 -3.42 4.47
N VAL A 309 14.77 -4.51 5.06
CA VAL A 309 14.30 -5.73 4.36
C VAL A 309 12.80 -5.76 4.07
N ILE A 310 12.08 -4.67 4.36
CA ILE A 310 10.63 -4.60 4.20
C ILE A 310 10.24 -4.75 2.72
N GLY A 311 9.11 -5.42 2.50
CA GLY A 311 8.40 -5.44 1.23
C GLY A 311 6.92 -5.73 1.50
N ASN A 312 6.05 -5.40 0.55
CA ASN A 312 4.64 -5.75 0.64
C ASN A 312 4.41 -7.12 -0.04
N PRO A 313 3.72 -8.07 0.61
CA PRO A 313 3.51 -9.40 0.06
C PRO A 313 2.65 -9.41 -1.22
N SER A 314 1.76 -8.42 -1.41
CA SER A 314 0.94 -8.33 -2.62
C SER A 314 1.73 -7.86 -3.85
N SER A 315 2.83 -7.11 -3.67
CA SER A 315 3.64 -6.56 -4.75
C SER A 315 5.00 -7.26 -4.94
N ARG A 316 5.37 -8.20 -4.06
CA ARG A 316 6.57 -9.04 -4.22
C ARG A 316 6.44 -10.02 -5.38
#